data_AF-A0AAT9KEM4-F1
#
_entry.id   AF-A0AAT9KEM4-F1
#
_cell.length_a   1.000
_cell.length_b   1.000
_cell.length_c   1.000
_cell.angle_alpha   90.00
_cell.angle_beta   90.00
_cell.angle_gamma   90.00
#
_symmetry.space_group_name_H-M   'P 1'
#
loop_
_entity.id
_entity.type
_entity.pdbx_description
1 polymer ?
#
loop_
_entity_poly.entity_id
_entity_poly.type
_entity_poly.pdbx_seq_one_letter_code
_entity_poly.pdbx_strand_id
1 'polypeptide(L)'
;MSAYICVVVLTVSALGGATVVSELLSRPTNVRLTSHNLNLVLRWDPPEGTASGLVYTAMYKSSVTDYRIGCENTSSLECDFTTLKISPYGNYTGRVRAQLGEESSNWAESNYVTLDTDTFIGSPTVSLSSNGATLEVSIQDPVFSISTLRNVYNGVTYNITYWKKGQNEKARSIPDIQQHRLVLSDLDPRTKYCVQVQINTDRNPNPSQHSSITCESTANEQEAPWVAAMVAFVIMAVVVALLVVAVVYWKSISQFLCPKDALPPHFEESLLARPNSNMYLNMQSPVEEICHPISIIAGDRTVEEGDPLEAAGSSFSQQPDVIVEER
;
A
#
# COMPACT_ATOMS: atom_id res chain seq x y z
N MET A 1 -43.56 76.04 90.30
CA MET A 1 -42.99 76.52 89.01
C MET A 1 -42.19 75.35 88.43
N SER A 2 -42.78 74.70 87.43
CA SER A 2 -42.29 73.47 86.80
C SER A 2 -41.33 73.86 85.68
N ALA A 3 -40.09 73.37 85.73
CA ALA A 3 -39.12 73.54 84.65
C ALA A 3 -38.82 72.16 84.07
N TYR A 4 -39.42 71.90 82.91
CA TYR A 4 -39.21 70.70 82.12
C TYR A 4 -37.80 70.70 81.52
N ILE A 5 -37.05 69.64 81.77
CA ILE A 5 -35.76 69.35 81.13
C ILE A 5 -36.07 68.58 79.84
N CYS A 6 -35.91 69.22 78.69
CA CYS A 6 -35.96 68.56 77.38
C CYS A 6 -34.59 67.92 77.09
N VAL A 7 -34.52 66.60 77.16
CA VAL A 7 -33.37 65.82 76.66
C VAL A 7 -33.67 65.47 75.19
N VAL A 8 -32.91 66.07 74.27
CA VAL A 8 -32.95 65.72 72.84
C VAL A 8 -31.99 64.55 72.62
N VAL A 9 -32.53 63.36 72.38
CA VAL A 9 -31.76 62.18 71.98
C VAL A 9 -31.61 62.20 70.45
N LEU A 10 -30.41 62.53 69.96
CA LEU A 10 -30.06 62.39 68.55
C LEU A 10 -29.66 60.94 68.27
N THR A 11 -30.61 60.13 67.80
CA THR A 11 -30.30 58.82 67.20
C THR A 11 -29.80 59.02 65.78
N VAL A 12 -28.48 58.95 65.59
CA VAL A 12 -27.87 58.88 64.26
C VAL A 12 -28.04 57.45 63.76
N SER A 13 -29.10 57.20 63.01
CA SER A 13 -29.29 55.97 62.25
C SER A 13 -28.33 55.96 61.07
N ALA A 14 -27.18 55.29 61.25
CA ALA A 14 -26.31 54.91 60.16
C ALA A 14 -27.06 53.92 59.26
N LEU A 15 -27.64 54.42 58.15
CA LEU A 15 -27.95 53.58 57.00
C LEU A 15 -26.60 53.12 56.42
N GLY A 16 -26.08 52.02 56.96
CA GLY A 16 -25.13 51.19 56.25
C GLY A 16 -25.83 50.67 55.01
N GLY A 17 -25.68 51.39 53.89
CA GLY A 17 -25.99 50.85 52.59
C GLY A 17 -25.17 49.59 52.43
N ALA A 18 -25.82 48.43 52.55
CA ALA A 18 -25.26 47.21 52.03
C ALA A 18 -25.09 47.45 50.54
N THR A 19 -23.87 47.83 50.13
CA THR A 19 -23.43 47.60 48.77
C THR A 19 -23.56 46.10 48.58
N VAL A 20 -24.65 45.66 47.96
CA VAL A 20 -24.73 44.35 47.35
C VAL A 20 -23.62 44.38 46.31
N VAL A 21 -22.45 43.89 46.71
CA VAL A 21 -21.41 43.53 45.77
C VAL A 21 -22.06 42.39 45.01
N SER A 22 -22.66 42.67 43.85
CA SER A 22 -22.91 41.63 42.86
C SER A 22 -21.55 40.96 42.70
N GLU A 23 -21.46 39.71 43.12
CA GLU A 23 -20.27 38.91 42.98
C GLU A 23 -19.98 38.89 41.47
N LEU A 24 -19.03 39.72 41.04
CA LEU A 24 -18.74 39.88 39.63
C LEU A 24 -18.25 38.52 39.15
N LEU A 25 -19.06 37.83 38.34
CA LEU A 25 -18.71 36.52 37.82
C LEU A 25 -17.31 36.59 37.20
N SER A 26 -16.41 35.79 37.75
CA SER A 26 -15.01 35.79 37.33
C SER A 26 -14.91 35.32 35.87
N ARG A 27 -14.01 35.95 35.11
CA ARG A 27 -13.80 35.58 33.70
C ARG A 27 -13.07 34.23 33.60
N PRO A 28 -13.27 33.47 32.51
CA PRO A 28 -12.48 32.27 32.23
C PRO A 28 -10.98 32.55 32.20
N THR A 29 -10.19 31.55 32.57
CA THR A 29 -8.72 31.62 32.61
C THR A 29 -8.10 30.71 31.55
N ASN A 30 -6.80 30.87 31.28
CA ASN A 30 -6.04 30.04 30.33
C ASN A 30 -6.69 29.90 28.94
N VAL A 31 -7.30 30.99 28.45
CA VAL A 31 -7.94 31.01 27.13
C VAL A 31 -6.89 30.91 26.03
N ARG A 32 -6.95 29.83 25.24
CA ARG A 32 -5.97 29.50 24.21
C ARG A 32 -6.66 29.10 22.92
N LEU A 33 -6.19 29.67 21.82
CA LEU A 33 -6.63 29.32 20.47
C LEU A 33 -5.53 28.47 19.82
N THR A 34 -5.89 27.27 19.37
CA THR A 34 -4.96 26.31 18.77
C THR A 34 -5.48 25.83 17.43
N SER A 35 -4.57 25.56 16.49
CA SER A 35 -4.92 24.97 15.19
C SER A 35 -4.17 23.67 14.93
N HIS A 36 -4.88 22.59 14.61
CA HIS A 36 -4.30 21.31 14.20
C HIS A 36 -4.91 20.85 12.88
N ASN A 37 -4.11 20.64 11.84
CA ASN A 37 -4.58 20.33 10.48
C ASN A 37 -5.72 21.27 10.01
N LEU A 38 -5.55 22.58 10.26
CA LEU A 38 -6.54 23.64 10.03
C LEU A 38 -7.85 23.50 10.82
N ASN A 39 -7.89 22.64 11.84
CA ASN A 39 -8.96 22.64 12.83
C ASN A 39 -8.67 23.67 13.92
N LEU A 40 -9.47 24.74 13.99
CA LEU A 40 -9.31 25.86 14.90
C LEU A 40 -10.21 25.70 16.13
N VAL A 41 -9.61 25.46 17.30
CA VAL A 41 -10.32 25.25 18.58
C VAL A 41 -9.89 26.27 19.62
N LEU A 42 -10.87 26.89 20.26
CA LEU A 42 -10.68 27.70 21.46
C LEU A 42 -10.87 26.83 22.70
N ARG A 43 -9.92 26.84 23.63
CA ARG A 43 -9.95 26.12 24.91
C ARG A 43 -9.80 27.11 26.06
N TRP A 44 -10.44 26.84 27.20
CA TRP A 44 -10.33 27.68 28.40
C TRP A 44 -10.56 26.87 29.67
N ASP A 45 -10.10 27.41 30.79
CA ASP A 45 -10.37 26.87 32.11
C ASP A 45 -11.55 27.62 32.78
N PRO A 46 -12.33 26.92 33.61
CA PRO A 46 -13.41 27.56 34.36
C PRO A 46 -12.85 28.59 35.35
N PRO A 47 -13.64 29.63 35.70
CA PRO A 47 -13.24 30.57 36.74
C PRO A 47 -13.05 29.87 38.10
N GLU A 48 -12.05 30.33 38.87
CA GLU A 48 -11.77 29.90 40.24
C GLU A 48 -13.01 30.08 41.14
N GLY A 49 -13.31 29.09 42.00
CA GLY A 49 -14.50 29.09 42.86
C GLY A 49 -15.79 28.60 42.17
N THR A 50 -15.65 27.70 41.20
CA THR A 50 -16.69 27.30 40.22
C THR A 50 -18.05 26.94 40.84
N ALA A 51 -19.08 27.69 40.45
CA ALA A 51 -20.48 27.35 40.69
C ALA A 51 -20.98 26.31 39.68
N SER A 52 -21.71 25.29 40.13
CA SER A 52 -22.43 24.37 39.24
C SER A 52 -23.44 25.15 38.38
N GLY A 53 -23.50 24.88 37.08
CA GLY A 53 -24.48 25.49 36.17
C GLY A 53 -23.95 26.65 35.31
N LEU A 54 -22.63 26.87 35.27
CA LEU A 54 -22.01 27.81 34.34
C LEU A 54 -22.15 27.33 32.89
N VAL A 55 -22.53 28.25 32.02
CA VAL A 55 -22.49 28.09 30.57
C VAL A 55 -21.57 29.15 29.95
N TYR A 56 -21.05 28.86 28.77
CA TYR A 56 -20.08 29.70 28.09
C TYR A 56 -20.61 30.15 26.74
N THR A 57 -20.25 31.39 26.39
CA THR A 57 -20.38 31.89 25.02
C THR A 57 -18.99 32.20 24.49
N ALA A 58 -18.64 31.57 23.37
CA ALA A 58 -17.38 31.75 22.68
C ALA A 58 -17.62 32.44 21.33
N MET A 59 -16.82 33.46 21.06
CA MET A 59 -16.84 34.21 19.80
C MET A 59 -15.46 34.16 19.15
N TYR A 60 -15.42 34.31 17.84
CA TYR A 60 -14.19 34.44 17.07
C TYR A 60 -14.27 35.64 16.14
N LYS A 61 -13.13 36.27 15.86
CA LYS A 61 -13.01 37.31 14.83
C LYS A 61 -11.88 36.97 13.89
N SER A 62 -11.89 37.60 12.73
CA SER A 62 -10.76 37.59 11.80
C SER A 62 -10.24 39.01 11.61
N SER A 63 -9.11 39.19 10.95
CA SER A 63 -8.61 40.54 10.61
C SER A 63 -9.58 41.37 9.77
N VAL A 64 -10.55 40.74 9.09
CA VAL A 64 -11.49 41.39 8.17
C VAL A 64 -12.95 41.35 8.65
N THR A 65 -13.25 40.63 9.73
CA THR A 65 -14.61 40.51 10.26
C THR A 65 -14.62 40.69 11.77
N ASP A 66 -15.61 41.42 12.29
CA ASP A 66 -15.86 41.52 13.72
C ASP A 66 -16.27 40.17 14.35
N TYR A 67 -16.36 40.13 15.68
CA TYR A 67 -16.69 38.94 16.44
C TYR A 67 -18.01 38.32 16.00
N ARG A 68 -17.96 37.03 15.69
CA ARG A 68 -19.11 36.17 15.39
C ARG A 68 -19.24 35.12 16.47
N ILE A 69 -20.47 34.76 16.78
CA ILE A 69 -20.77 33.67 17.71
C ILE A 69 -20.26 32.36 17.10
N GLY A 70 -19.44 31.63 17.86
CA GLY A 70 -19.03 30.28 17.50
C GLY A 70 -19.82 29.24 18.29
N CYS A 71 -19.77 29.32 19.61
CA CYS A 71 -20.57 28.50 20.51
C CYS A 71 -21.34 29.39 21.48
N GLU A 72 -22.61 29.07 21.71
CA GLU A 72 -23.49 29.81 22.61
C GLU A 72 -24.09 28.86 23.64
N ASN A 73 -24.14 29.29 24.90
CA ASN A 73 -24.69 28.52 26.03
C ASN A 73 -24.15 27.08 26.12
N THR A 74 -22.85 26.89 25.88
CA THR A 74 -22.21 25.57 25.97
C THR A 74 -21.71 25.30 27.39
N SER A 75 -21.84 24.07 27.87
CA SER A 75 -21.16 23.60 29.09
C SER A 75 -19.76 23.05 28.81
N SER A 76 -19.36 22.97 27.54
CA SER A 76 -18.02 22.55 27.13
C SER A 76 -16.98 23.62 27.51
N LEU A 77 -15.75 23.17 27.76
CA LEU A 77 -14.57 24.01 27.98
C LEU A 77 -13.75 24.23 26.69
N GLU A 78 -14.32 23.81 25.56
CA GLU A 78 -13.78 24.03 24.24
C GLU A 78 -14.87 24.37 23.22
N CYS A 79 -14.50 25.15 22.20
CA CYS A 79 -15.35 25.49 21.06
C CYS A 79 -14.58 25.33 19.75
N ASP A 80 -15.08 24.49 18.85
CA ASP A 80 -14.52 24.29 17.51
C ASP A 80 -15.13 25.31 16.52
N PHE A 81 -14.30 26.23 16.03
CA PHE A 81 -14.69 27.26 15.07
C PHE A 81 -14.63 26.79 13.61
N THR A 82 -14.05 25.62 13.35
CA THR A 82 -13.79 25.10 12.00
C THR A 82 -15.06 24.81 11.22
N THR A 83 -16.12 24.40 11.93
CA THR A 83 -17.46 24.14 11.38
C THR A 83 -18.11 25.38 10.76
N LEU A 84 -17.57 26.57 11.05
CA LEU A 84 -18.13 27.87 10.70
C LEU A 84 -17.60 28.43 9.37
N LYS A 85 -17.02 27.56 8.52
CA LYS A 85 -16.50 27.89 7.17
C LYS A 85 -15.50 29.05 7.17
N ILE A 86 -14.51 28.98 8.05
CA ILE A 86 -13.42 29.95 8.14
C ILE A 86 -12.42 29.76 6.99
N SER A 87 -11.68 30.81 6.64
CA SER A 87 -10.69 30.80 5.56
C SER A 87 -9.36 30.23 6.03
N PRO A 88 -8.70 29.33 5.28
CA PRO A 88 -7.40 28.77 5.66
C PRO A 88 -6.27 29.81 5.67
N TYR A 89 -6.46 30.98 5.06
CA TYR A 89 -5.47 32.08 5.01
C TYR A 89 -5.78 33.23 5.98
N GLY A 90 -6.73 33.01 6.90
CA GLY A 90 -7.15 34.02 7.87
C GLY A 90 -6.28 34.03 9.13
N ASN A 91 -6.16 35.21 9.73
CA ASN A 91 -5.69 35.38 11.09
C ASN A 91 -6.90 35.52 12.02
N TYR A 92 -6.95 34.68 13.04
CA TYR A 92 -8.06 34.52 13.96
C TYR A 92 -7.64 34.77 15.40
N THR A 93 -8.59 35.29 16.16
CA THR A 93 -8.54 35.31 17.63
C THR A 93 -9.92 35.00 18.17
N GLY A 94 -9.97 34.38 19.34
CA GLY A 94 -11.20 33.99 20.02
C GLY A 94 -11.33 34.70 21.36
N ARG A 95 -12.56 34.78 21.83
CA ARG A 95 -12.87 35.20 23.19
C ARG A 95 -13.98 34.37 23.77
N VAL A 96 -13.99 34.26 25.08
CA VAL A 96 -15.01 33.53 25.82
C VAL A 96 -15.42 34.29 27.07
N ARG A 97 -16.68 34.16 27.44
CA ARG A 97 -17.19 34.62 28.74
C ARG A 97 -18.00 33.51 29.40
N ALA A 98 -18.02 33.51 30.72
CA ALA A 98 -18.88 32.66 31.51
C ALA A 98 -20.21 33.36 31.78
N GLN A 99 -21.29 32.58 31.92
CA GLN A 99 -22.64 33.06 32.20
C GLN A 99 -23.30 32.14 33.23
N LEU A 100 -23.99 32.76 34.18
CA LEU A 100 -24.78 32.08 35.20
C LEU A 100 -26.14 32.79 35.33
N GLY A 101 -27.19 32.16 34.80
CA GLY A 101 -28.49 32.83 34.68
C GLY A 101 -28.39 34.06 33.77
N GLU A 102 -28.76 35.23 34.29
CA GLU A 102 -28.64 36.51 33.58
C GLU A 102 -27.29 37.22 33.76
N GLU A 103 -26.47 36.76 34.72
CA GLU A 103 -25.16 37.36 34.96
C GLU A 103 -24.11 36.84 33.97
N SER A 104 -23.25 37.73 33.49
CA SER A 104 -22.17 37.39 32.56
C SER A 104 -20.84 38.00 32.99
N SER A 105 -19.77 37.22 32.88
CA SER A 105 -18.41 37.70 33.16
C SER A 105 -17.93 38.67 32.08
N ASN A 106 -16.84 39.37 32.39
CA ASN A 106 -16.04 40.02 31.35
C ASN A 106 -15.53 39.00 30.33
N TRP A 107 -15.29 39.45 29.09
CA TRP A 107 -14.67 38.65 28.05
C TRP A 107 -13.20 38.36 28.37
N ALA A 108 -12.78 37.12 28.13
CA ALA A 108 -11.39 36.69 28.15
C ALA A 108 -10.94 36.38 26.72
N GLU A 109 -9.92 37.09 26.25
CA GLU A 109 -9.38 37.01 24.88
C GLU A 109 -8.25 35.96 24.79
N SER A 110 -8.08 35.34 23.62
CA SER A 110 -7.02 34.37 23.33
C SER A 110 -5.80 35.01 22.66
N ASN A 111 -4.78 34.19 22.40
CA ASN A 111 -3.75 34.50 21.40
C ASN A 111 -4.33 34.61 19.98
N TYR A 112 -3.51 35.13 19.06
CA TYR A 112 -3.79 35.10 17.62
C TYR A 112 -3.23 33.82 17.00
N VAL A 113 -3.87 33.35 15.92
CA VAL A 113 -3.44 32.21 15.11
C VAL A 113 -3.69 32.55 13.64
N THR A 114 -2.63 32.53 12.84
CA THR A 114 -2.71 32.57 11.38
C THR A 114 -2.74 31.14 10.85
N LEU A 115 -3.86 30.70 10.28
CA LEU A 115 -4.12 29.28 10.05
C LEU A 115 -3.08 28.59 9.14
N ASP A 116 -2.70 29.21 8.04
CA ASP A 116 -1.76 28.64 7.09
C ASP A 116 -0.31 28.63 7.59
N THR A 117 0.06 29.49 8.55
CA THR A 117 1.45 29.58 9.03
C THR A 117 1.66 28.95 10.41
N ASP A 118 0.63 28.94 11.25
CA ASP A 118 0.75 28.60 12.67
C ASP A 118 0.07 27.25 13.01
N THR A 119 -0.66 26.65 12.07
CA THR A 119 -1.29 25.35 12.31
C THR A 119 -0.24 24.27 12.56
N PHE A 120 -0.50 23.39 13.51
CA PHE A 120 0.27 22.17 13.65
C PHE A 120 -0.13 21.20 12.53
N ILE A 121 0.84 20.76 11.74
CA ILE A 121 0.64 19.76 10.68
C ILE A 121 0.92 18.37 11.28
N GLY A 122 -0.09 17.52 11.25
CA GLY A 122 -0.02 16.14 11.71
C GLY A 122 0.88 15.28 10.83
N SER A 123 1.22 14.10 11.32
CA SER A 123 2.10 13.17 10.61
C SER A 123 1.43 12.56 9.37
N PRO A 124 2.19 12.33 8.27
CA PRO A 124 1.69 11.56 7.14
C PRO A 124 1.58 10.07 7.50
N THR A 125 0.72 9.36 6.77
CA THR A 125 0.65 7.89 6.86
C THR A 125 1.59 7.29 5.82
N VAL A 126 2.41 6.31 6.23
CA VAL A 126 3.44 5.70 5.38
C VAL A 126 3.23 4.20 5.30
N SER A 127 3.20 3.69 4.07
CA SER A 127 3.16 2.26 3.75
C SER A 127 4.36 1.88 2.90
N LEU A 128 4.87 0.66 3.11
CA LEU A 128 6.03 0.14 2.41
C LEU A 128 5.63 -1.11 1.64
N SER A 129 6.20 -1.28 0.45
CA SER A 129 6.05 -2.49 -0.35
C SER A 129 7.44 -2.91 -0.85
N SER A 130 7.77 -4.19 -0.73
CA SER A 130 9.04 -4.72 -1.25
C SER A 130 8.87 -5.23 -2.68
N ASN A 131 9.82 -4.88 -3.55
CA ASN A 131 9.97 -5.47 -4.86
C ASN A 131 11.45 -5.84 -5.09
N GLY A 132 11.78 -7.11 -4.87
CA GLY A 132 13.17 -7.59 -4.91
C GLY A 132 14.07 -6.86 -3.91
N ALA A 133 15.18 -6.32 -4.38
CA ALA A 133 16.12 -5.50 -3.58
C ALA A 133 15.72 -4.02 -3.48
N THR A 134 14.45 -3.67 -3.73
CA THR A 134 13.94 -2.29 -3.65
C THR A 134 12.76 -2.20 -2.69
N LEU A 135 12.53 -1.00 -2.14
CA LEU A 135 11.36 -0.68 -1.32
C LEU A 135 10.61 0.51 -1.91
N GLU A 136 9.35 0.29 -2.25
CA GLU A 136 8.42 1.36 -2.62
C GLU A 136 7.84 1.98 -1.34
N VAL A 137 8.03 3.29 -1.17
CA VAL A 137 7.47 4.11 -0.10
C VAL A 137 6.24 4.80 -0.66
N SER A 138 5.08 4.54 -0.08
CA SER A 138 3.81 5.20 -0.39
C SER A 138 3.36 6.06 0.78
N ILE A 139 3.14 7.35 0.52
CA ILE A 139 2.86 8.41 1.49
C ILE A 139 1.44 8.90 1.27
N GLN A 140 0.67 9.03 2.35
CA GLN A 140 -0.65 9.63 2.34
C GLN A 140 -0.66 10.88 3.23
N ASP A 141 -1.19 11.97 2.67
CA ASP A 141 -1.29 13.26 3.36
C ASP A 141 -2.21 13.17 4.58
N PRO A 142 -1.90 13.92 5.66
CA PRO A 142 -2.82 14.08 6.80
C PRO A 142 -4.14 14.71 6.36
N VAL A 143 -5.23 14.30 7.00
CA VAL A 143 -6.56 14.86 6.74
C VAL A 143 -6.69 16.22 7.42
N PHE A 144 -7.13 17.21 6.64
CA PHE A 144 -7.30 18.59 7.06
C PHE A 144 -8.79 18.95 7.11
N SER A 145 -9.17 19.83 8.05
CA SER A 145 -10.60 20.06 8.35
C SER A 145 -11.30 21.05 7.39
N ILE A 146 -10.56 21.99 6.80
CA ILE A 146 -11.13 23.06 5.95
C ILE A 146 -10.89 22.81 4.46
N SER A 147 -9.66 22.42 4.11
CA SER A 147 -9.19 22.22 2.73
C SER A 147 -8.06 21.20 2.75
N THR A 148 -7.70 20.63 1.61
CA THR A 148 -6.57 19.67 1.55
C THR A 148 -5.24 20.38 1.74
N LEU A 149 -4.24 19.65 2.27
CA LEU A 149 -2.87 20.15 2.44
C LEU A 149 -2.34 20.83 1.17
N ARG A 150 -2.47 20.16 0.02
CA ARG A 150 -1.97 20.63 -1.29
C ARG A 150 -2.74 21.82 -1.88
N ASN A 151 -3.98 22.07 -1.43
CA ASN A 151 -4.72 23.27 -1.84
C ASN A 151 -4.28 24.52 -1.06
N VAL A 152 -3.82 24.33 0.18
CA VAL A 152 -3.37 25.44 1.04
C VAL A 152 -1.90 25.76 0.78
N TYR A 153 -1.09 24.72 0.57
CA TYR A 153 0.35 24.80 0.35
C TYR A 153 0.70 24.27 -1.05
N ASN A 154 1.19 25.16 -1.91
CA ASN A 154 1.58 24.78 -3.27
C ASN A 154 2.92 24.02 -3.29
N GLY A 155 3.79 24.28 -2.31
CA GLY A 155 5.16 23.76 -2.24
C GLY A 155 5.36 22.65 -1.22
N VAL A 156 4.40 21.74 -1.04
CA VAL A 156 4.54 20.64 -0.08
C VAL A 156 5.61 19.65 -0.55
N THR A 157 6.58 19.38 0.33
CA THR A 157 7.64 18.40 0.11
C THR A 157 7.72 17.42 1.27
N TYR A 158 8.31 16.26 1.02
CA TYR A 158 8.56 15.22 2.00
C TYR A 158 10.07 15.04 2.18
N ASN A 159 10.49 14.96 3.44
CA ASN A 159 11.80 14.48 3.82
C ASN A 159 11.67 13.02 4.26
N ILE A 160 12.29 12.12 3.51
CA ILE A 160 12.21 10.67 3.74
C ILE A 160 13.54 10.21 4.34
N THR A 161 13.50 9.73 5.57
CA THR A 161 14.66 9.18 6.27
C THR A 161 14.51 7.66 6.38
N TYR A 162 15.56 6.91 6.02
CA TYR A 162 15.55 5.45 6.08
C TYR A 162 16.87 4.87 6.59
N TRP A 163 16.80 3.71 7.24
CA TRP A 163 17.95 3.02 7.82
C TRP A 163 17.73 1.51 7.90
N LYS A 164 18.82 0.74 8.01
CA LYS A 164 18.75 -0.69 8.33
C LYS A 164 18.31 -0.86 9.78
N LYS A 165 17.43 -1.83 10.05
CA LYS A 165 16.95 -2.10 11.42
C LYS A 165 18.14 -2.34 12.36
N GLY A 166 18.19 -1.55 13.44
CA GLY A 166 19.30 -1.59 14.42
C GLY A 166 20.53 -0.76 14.05
N GLN A 167 20.50 0.01 12.95
CA GLN A 167 21.57 0.94 12.53
C GLN A 167 20.99 2.34 12.26
N ASN A 168 20.20 2.88 13.19
CA ASN A 168 19.55 4.19 13.07
C ASN A 168 20.57 5.34 12.99
N GLU A 169 21.76 5.15 13.55
CA GLU A 169 22.88 6.08 13.45
C GLU A 169 23.43 6.24 12.02
N LYS A 170 23.12 5.29 11.12
CA LYS A 170 23.50 5.32 9.69
C LYS A 170 22.34 5.68 8.78
N ALA A 171 21.37 6.44 9.30
CA ALA A 171 20.22 6.87 8.54
C ALA A 171 20.62 7.74 7.34
N ARG A 172 19.94 7.52 6.22
CA ARG A 172 20.05 8.30 5.00
C ARG A 172 18.76 9.09 4.82
N SER A 173 18.87 10.35 4.45
CA SER A 173 17.72 11.23 4.21
C SER A 173 17.68 11.69 2.76
N ILE A 174 16.49 11.67 2.19
CA ILE A 174 16.18 12.19 0.86
C ILE A 174 15.21 13.36 1.04
N PRO A 175 15.71 14.60 0.97
CA PRO A 175 14.88 15.79 1.14
C PRO A 175 14.08 16.12 -0.13
N ASP A 176 13.11 17.02 0.03
CA ASP A 176 12.42 17.74 -1.05
C ASP A 176 11.67 16.88 -2.08
N ILE A 177 11.15 15.73 -1.67
CA ILE A 177 10.34 14.85 -2.52
C ILE A 177 8.92 15.40 -2.64
N GLN A 178 8.41 15.58 -3.85
CA GLN A 178 7.05 16.11 -4.07
C GLN A 178 6.01 15.01 -4.28
N GLN A 179 6.44 13.85 -4.80
CA GLN A 179 5.57 12.73 -5.14
C GLN A 179 5.14 11.95 -3.89
N HIS A 180 3.91 11.43 -3.90
CA HIS A 180 3.42 10.52 -2.86
C HIS A 180 4.07 9.13 -2.90
N ARG A 181 4.80 8.79 -3.96
CA ARG A 181 5.44 7.48 -4.14
C ARG A 181 6.89 7.67 -4.53
N LEU A 182 7.78 6.93 -3.87
CA LEU A 182 9.22 6.90 -4.14
C LEU A 182 9.73 5.46 -4.05
N VAL A 183 10.63 5.08 -4.95
CA VAL A 183 11.33 3.79 -4.85
C VAL A 183 12.72 4.03 -4.26
N LEU A 184 13.01 3.35 -3.16
CA LEU A 184 14.34 3.24 -2.59
C LEU A 184 15.06 2.07 -3.28
N SER A 185 16.07 2.41 -4.07
CA SER A 185 16.95 1.47 -4.76
C SER A 185 18.25 1.22 -3.99
N ASP A 186 19.09 0.30 -4.49
CA ASP A 186 20.42 0.00 -3.95
C ASP A 186 20.40 -0.41 -2.47
N LEU A 187 19.37 -1.20 -2.10
CA LEU A 187 19.25 -1.78 -0.77
C LEU A 187 19.81 -3.20 -0.76
N ASP A 188 20.35 -3.62 0.38
CA ASP A 188 20.82 -4.98 0.56
C ASP A 188 19.62 -5.95 0.45
N PRO A 189 19.75 -7.08 -0.26
CA PRO A 189 18.71 -8.10 -0.31
C PRO A 189 18.50 -8.74 1.07
N ARG A 190 17.30 -9.26 1.33
CA ARG A 190 16.91 -9.92 2.61
C ARG A 190 17.19 -9.09 3.86
N THR A 191 17.17 -7.77 3.74
CA THR A 191 17.52 -6.86 4.83
C THR A 191 16.31 -6.04 5.23
N LYS A 192 16.08 -5.91 6.54
CA LYS A 192 14.97 -5.11 7.08
C LYS A 192 15.36 -3.65 7.19
N TYR A 193 14.64 -2.80 6.48
CA TYR A 193 14.79 -1.35 6.54
C TYR A 193 13.59 -0.73 7.24
N CYS A 194 13.82 0.42 7.88
CA CYS A 194 12.81 1.24 8.50
C CYS A 194 12.82 2.62 7.85
N VAL A 195 11.64 3.21 7.68
CA VAL A 195 11.41 4.49 7.02
C VAL A 195 10.59 5.39 7.94
N GLN A 196 10.95 6.67 7.95
CA GLN A 196 10.24 7.74 8.63
C GLN A 196 10.15 8.95 7.70
N VAL A 197 8.98 9.57 7.64
CA VAL A 197 8.69 10.68 6.72
C VAL A 197 8.24 11.90 7.50
N GLN A 198 8.66 13.08 7.05
CA GLN A 198 8.23 14.38 7.57
C GLN A 198 7.82 15.28 6.42
N ILE A 199 6.80 16.11 6.62
CA ILE A 199 6.28 17.05 5.62
C ILE A 199 6.83 18.44 5.90
N ASN A 200 7.31 19.10 4.85
CA ASN A 200 7.67 20.50 4.85
C ASN A 200 6.75 21.25 3.88
N THR A 201 6.52 22.54 4.16
CA THR A 201 5.69 23.40 3.32
C THR A 201 6.40 24.71 3.03
N ASP A 202 5.89 25.45 2.05
CA ASP A 202 6.40 26.76 1.64
C ASP A 202 6.00 27.90 2.59
N ARG A 203 4.84 27.79 3.27
CA ARG A 203 4.28 28.88 4.09
C ARG A 203 4.35 28.63 5.59
N ASN A 204 4.19 27.38 6.03
CA ASN A 204 4.33 27.03 7.45
C ASN A 204 5.82 26.75 7.75
N PRO A 205 6.48 27.57 8.59
CA PRO A 205 7.89 27.39 8.91
C PRO A 205 8.15 26.16 9.79
N ASN A 206 7.12 25.62 10.44
CA ASN A 206 7.25 24.45 11.30
C ASN A 206 6.98 23.17 10.48
N PRO A 207 7.94 22.24 10.41
CA PRO A 207 7.72 20.93 9.81
C PRO A 207 6.58 20.16 10.50
N SER A 208 6.00 19.20 9.80
CA SER A 208 5.01 18.31 10.41
C SER A 208 5.63 17.44 11.50
N GLN A 209 4.77 16.81 12.29
CA GLN A 209 5.17 15.66 13.08
C GLN A 209 5.73 14.55 12.16
N HIS A 210 6.71 13.81 12.66
CA HIS A 210 7.23 12.65 11.95
C HIS A 210 6.17 11.54 11.86
N SER A 211 6.17 10.80 10.76
CA SER A 211 5.40 9.57 10.64
C SER A 211 5.81 8.55 11.71
N SER A 212 4.93 7.58 11.95
CA SER A 212 5.33 6.34 12.60
C SER A 212 6.46 5.68 11.80
N ILE A 213 7.36 5.00 12.51
CA ILE A 213 8.44 4.23 11.88
C ILE A 213 7.81 2.97 11.29
N THR A 214 7.83 2.87 9.96
CA THR A 214 7.34 1.70 9.23
C THR A 214 8.54 0.90 8.74
N CYS A 215 8.56 -0.41 8.94
CA CYS A 215 9.69 -1.25 8.54
C CYS A 215 9.27 -2.42 7.68
N GLU A 216 10.03 -2.68 6.61
CA GLU A 216 9.79 -3.76 5.66
C GLU A 216 11.11 -4.46 5.29
N SER A 217 11.03 -5.75 4.97
CA SER A 217 12.18 -6.54 4.53
C SER A 217 12.27 -6.54 3.01
N THR A 218 13.45 -6.28 2.47
CA THR A 218 13.72 -6.51 1.04
C THR A 218 13.69 -8.00 0.72
N ALA A 219 13.23 -8.35 -0.48
CA ALA A 219 13.25 -9.72 -0.98
C ALA A 219 14.61 -10.07 -1.60
N ASN A 220 14.70 -11.27 -2.20
CA ASN A 220 15.84 -11.60 -3.05
C ASN A 220 15.92 -10.63 -4.22
N GLU A 221 17.14 -10.27 -4.59
CA GLU A 221 17.36 -9.77 -5.94
C GLU A 221 16.89 -10.89 -6.89
N GLN A 222 15.86 -10.61 -7.69
CA GLN A 222 15.39 -11.57 -8.68
C GLN A 222 16.60 -11.85 -9.56
N GLU A 223 17.11 -13.09 -9.58
CA GLU A 223 18.19 -13.43 -10.50
C GLU A 223 17.74 -12.99 -11.88
N ALA A 224 18.54 -12.10 -12.46
CA ALA A 224 18.07 -11.33 -13.59
C ALA A 224 17.65 -12.30 -14.71
N PRO A 225 16.44 -12.17 -15.30
CA PRO A 225 15.88 -13.18 -16.21
C PRO A 225 16.82 -13.59 -17.36
N TRP A 226 17.72 -12.68 -17.73
CA TRP A 226 18.75 -12.92 -18.74
C TRP A 226 19.75 -14.00 -18.33
N VAL A 227 20.04 -14.22 -17.04
CA VAL A 227 20.93 -15.28 -16.56
C VAL A 227 20.34 -16.65 -16.89
N ALA A 228 19.07 -16.87 -16.55
CA ALA A 228 18.37 -18.11 -16.89
C ALA A 228 18.28 -18.31 -18.42
N ALA A 229 18.04 -17.24 -19.17
CA ALA A 229 18.03 -17.28 -20.64
C ALA A 229 19.39 -17.64 -21.24
N MET A 230 20.49 -17.10 -20.69
CA MET A 230 21.86 -17.44 -21.12
C MET A 230 22.20 -18.90 -20.82
N VAL A 231 21.84 -19.39 -19.63
CA VAL A 231 22.05 -20.81 -19.27
C VAL A 231 21.27 -21.73 -20.21
N ALA A 232 20.00 -21.43 -20.48
CA ALA A 232 19.18 -22.20 -21.42
C ALA A 232 19.75 -22.18 -22.85
N PHE A 233 20.25 -21.03 -23.31
CA PHE A 233 20.90 -20.89 -24.61
C PHE A 233 22.15 -21.78 -24.72
N VAL A 234 23.01 -21.77 -23.69
CA VAL A 234 24.20 -22.63 -23.63
C VAL A 234 23.83 -24.11 -23.65
N ILE A 235 22.83 -24.52 -22.88
CA ILE A 235 22.35 -25.92 -22.86
C ILE A 235 21.86 -26.34 -24.25
N MET A 236 21.05 -25.50 -24.91
CA MET A 236 20.56 -25.78 -26.26
C MET A 236 21.70 -25.90 -27.28
N ALA A 237 22.71 -25.03 -27.21
CA ALA A 237 23.87 -25.10 -28.08
C ALA A 237 24.66 -26.40 -27.89
N VAL A 238 24.83 -26.86 -26.66
CA VAL A 238 25.50 -28.14 -26.35
C VAL A 238 24.71 -29.33 -26.88
N VAL A 239 23.38 -29.34 -26.71
CA VAL A 239 22.51 -30.41 -27.24
C VAL A 239 22.61 -30.49 -28.77
N VAL A 240 22.55 -29.35 -29.46
CA VAL A 240 22.69 -29.30 -30.92
C VAL A 240 24.08 -29.82 -31.35
N ALA A 241 25.15 -29.43 -30.67
CA ALA A 241 26.50 -29.92 -30.97
C ALA A 241 26.59 -31.44 -30.80
N LEU A 242 26.03 -32.01 -29.73
CA LEU A 242 26.00 -33.45 -29.50
C LEU A 242 25.19 -34.20 -30.57
N LEU A 243 24.05 -33.65 -31.00
CA LEU A 243 23.26 -34.23 -32.09
C LEU A 243 24.01 -34.23 -33.42
N VAL A 244 24.71 -33.13 -33.74
CA VAL A 244 25.55 -33.05 -34.95
C VAL A 244 26.66 -34.10 -34.90
N VAL A 245 27.35 -34.24 -33.76
CA VAL A 245 28.40 -35.26 -33.58
C VAL A 245 27.82 -36.66 -33.74
N ALA A 246 26.67 -36.96 -33.14
CA ALA A 246 26.02 -38.26 -33.26
C ALA A 246 25.63 -38.59 -34.71
N VAL A 247 25.08 -37.62 -35.46
CA VAL A 247 24.73 -37.80 -36.88
C VAL A 247 25.99 -38.01 -37.74
N VAL A 248 27.05 -37.24 -37.50
CA VAL A 248 28.32 -37.40 -38.21
C VAL A 248 28.94 -38.77 -37.92
N TYR A 249 28.91 -39.20 -36.65
CA TYR A 249 29.43 -40.49 -36.22
C TYR A 249 28.61 -41.65 -36.80
N TRP A 250 27.28 -41.57 -36.77
CA TRP A 250 26.39 -42.55 -37.41
C TRP A 250 26.62 -42.64 -38.92
N LYS A 251 26.76 -41.49 -39.60
CA LYS A 251 27.07 -41.44 -41.03
C LYS A 251 28.43 -42.06 -41.34
N SER A 252 29.43 -41.81 -40.51
CA SER A 252 30.77 -42.41 -40.62
C SER A 252 30.72 -43.93 -40.46
N ILE A 253 30.05 -44.44 -39.42
CA ILE A 253 29.85 -45.88 -39.21
C ILE A 253 29.09 -46.52 -40.37
N SER A 254 28.02 -45.88 -40.85
CA SER A 254 27.25 -46.38 -41.99
C SER A 254 28.11 -46.47 -43.26
N GLN A 255 29.00 -45.50 -43.50
CA GLN A 255 29.96 -45.55 -44.61
C GLN A 255 31.02 -46.65 -44.45
N PHE A 256 31.42 -46.95 -43.21
CA PHE A 256 32.35 -48.06 -42.91
C PHE A 256 31.70 -49.45 -43.04
N LEU A 257 30.43 -49.60 -42.66
CA LEU A 257 29.72 -50.89 -42.68
C LEU A 257 29.10 -51.22 -44.04
N CYS A 258 28.80 -50.21 -44.87
CA CYS A 258 28.33 -50.37 -46.24
C CYS A 258 29.02 -49.34 -47.15
N PRO A 259 30.18 -49.68 -47.75
CA PRO A 259 30.70 -48.86 -48.84
C PRO A 259 29.66 -48.85 -49.97
N LYS A 260 29.30 -47.66 -50.46
CA LYS A 260 28.51 -47.55 -51.69
C LYS A 260 29.41 -47.93 -52.85
N ASP A 261 29.54 -49.23 -53.09
CA ASP A 261 30.16 -49.73 -54.31
C ASP A 261 29.18 -49.52 -55.47
N ALA A 262 29.54 -48.62 -56.38
CA ALA A 262 28.91 -48.60 -57.69
C ALA A 262 29.34 -49.88 -58.43
N LEU A 263 28.39 -50.77 -58.68
CA LEU A 263 28.62 -52.03 -59.39
C LEU A 263 29.15 -51.70 -60.80
N PRO A 264 30.30 -52.27 -61.22
CA PRO A 264 30.87 -51.95 -62.53
C PRO A 264 29.94 -52.45 -63.66
N PRO A 265 29.80 -51.69 -64.77
CA PRO A 265 28.70 -51.81 -65.73
C PRO A 265 28.63 -53.14 -66.50
N HIS A 266 29.66 -54.00 -66.40
CA HIS A 266 29.70 -55.30 -67.08
C HIS A 266 28.86 -56.39 -66.38
N PHE A 267 28.43 -56.16 -65.14
CA PHE A 267 27.56 -57.11 -64.42
C PHE A 267 26.05 -56.88 -64.68
N GLU A 268 25.61 -55.69 -65.09
CA GLU A 268 24.20 -55.44 -65.41
C GLU A 268 23.76 -56.19 -66.68
N GLU A 269 24.63 -56.30 -67.68
CA GLU A 269 24.31 -56.94 -68.96
C GLU A 269 24.21 -58.48 -68.85
N SER A 270 24.93 -59.07 -67.90
CA SER A 270 24.91 -60.52 -67.65
C SER A 270 23.76 -60.99 -66.76
N LEU A 271 23.21 -60.12 -65.90
CA LEU A 271 22.04 -60.44 -65.06
C LEU A 271 20.70 -60.20 -65.77
N LEU A 272 20.65 -59.35 -66.80
CA LEU A 272 19.44 -59.06 -67.59
C LEU A 272 19.32 -59.92 -68.86
N ALA A 273 20.32 -60.76 -69.17
CA ALA A 273 20.25 -61.69 -70.28
C ALA A 273 19.30 -62.86 -69.96
N ARG A 274 18.19 -62.93 -70.71
CA ARG A 274 17.20 -64.03 -70.68
C ARG A 274 17.89 -65.39 -70.91
N PRO A 275 17.85 -66.35 -69.96
CA PRO A 275 18.43 -67.66 -70.18
C PRO A 275 17.47 -68.50 -71.03
N ASN A 276 17.82 -68.69 -72.30
CA ASN A 276 17.22 -69.73 -73.13
C ASN A 276 17.84 -71.08 -72.72
N SER A 277 17.34 -71.68 -71.65
CA SER A 277 17.64 -73.08 -71.35
C SER A 277 16.43 -73.79 -70.75
N ASN A 278 16.07 -74.86 -71.43
CA ASN A 278 14.94 -75.75 -71.32
C ASN A 278 15.00 -76.70 -70.09
N MET A 279 15.40 -76.19 -68.93
CA MET A 279 15.46 -76.97 -67.69
C MET A 279 14.44 -76.51 -66.61
N TYR A 280 13.72 -75.40 -66.83
CA TYR A 280 12.75 -74.85 -65.87
C TYR A 280 11.27 -75.17 -66.18
N LEU A 281 10.98 -75.87 -67.28
CA LEU A 281 9.60 -76.24 -67.65
C LEU A 281 9.10 -77.55 -67.02
N ASN A 282 9.91 -78.21 -66.18
CA ASN A 282 9.55 -79.51 -65.58
C ASN A 282 9.34 -79.47 -64.05
N MET A 283 9.30 -78.27 -63.44
CA MET A 283 9.06 -78.11 -61.99
C MET A 283 7.79 -77.32 -61.65
N GLN A 284 6.95 -76.97 -62.63
CA GLN A 284 5.61 -76.47 -62.36
C GLN A 284 4.65 -77.64 -62.05
N SER A 285 4.75 -78.15 -60.81
CA SER A 285 3.68 -78.87 -60.13
C SER A 285 3.50 -78.19 -58.77
N PRO A 286 2.27 -77.86 -58.34
CA PRO A 286 2.05 -77.16 -57.10
C PRO A 286 2.38 -78.10 -55.93
N VAL A 287 3.26 -77.67 -55.03
CA VAL A 287 3.39 -78.29 -53.71
C VAL A 287 2.88 -77.28 -52.70
N GLU A 288 1.85 -77.71 -52.00
CA GLU A 288 1.06 -77.00 -51.01
C GLU A 288 1.90 -76.84 -49.73
N GLU A 289 2.36 -75.63 -49.43
CA GLU A 289 3.10 -75.35 -48.19
C GLU A 289 2.14 -75.14 -47.01
N ILE A 290 2.09 -76.16 -46.16
CA ILE A 290 1.43 -76.15 -44.84
C ILE A 290 2.31 -75.36 -43.87
N CYS A 291 1.85 -74.17 -43.47
CA CYS A 291 2.44 -73.41 -42.37
C CYS A 291 1.86 -73.88 -41.04
N HIS A 292 2.68 -74.51 -40.19
CA HIS A 292 2.30 -74.78 -38.80
C HIS A 292 2.50 -73.52 -37.93
N PRO A 293 1.46 -73.03 -37.23
CA PRO A 293 1.58 -71.88 -36.34
C PRO A 293 2.35 -72.26 -35.07
N ILE A 294 3.47 -71.59 -34.82
CA ILE A 294 4.23 -71.71 -33.56
C ILE A 294 3.74 -70.61 -32.61
N SER A 295 3.16 -71.06 -31.49
CA SER A 295 2.74 -70.22 -30.36
C SER A 295 3.85 -70.18 -29.30
N ILE A 296 4.26 -68.98 -28.88
CA ILE A 296 5.25 -68.76 -27.82
C ILE A 296 4.50 -68.70 -26.48
N ILE A 297 4.73 -69.71 -25.63
CA ILE A 297 4.19 -69.78 -24.28
C ILE A 297 5.11 -68.98 -23.34
N ALA A 298 4.62 -67.87 -22.78
CA ALA A 298 5.23 -67.23 -21.63
C ALA A 298 4.85 -68.05 -20.38
N GLY A 299 5.85 -68.67 -19.74
CA GLY A 299 5.66 -69.41 -18.50
C GLY A 299 5.54 -68.48 -17.32
N ASP A 300 4.38 -68.49 -16.67
CA ASP A 300 4.14 -67.87 -15.37
C ASP A 300 4.39 -68.89 -14.24
N ARG A 301 4.91 -68.43 -13.11
CA ARG A 301 4.95 -69.15 -11.83
C ARG A 301 4.41 -68.23 -10.74
N THR A 302 3.09 -68.33 -10.55
CA THR A 302 2.35 -68.43 -9.27
C THR A 302 2.92 -67.72 -8.04
N VAL A 303 2.20 -66.70 -7.56
CA VAL A 303 1.76 -66.59 -6.16
C VAL A 303 0.28 -66.15 -6.18
N GLU A 304 -0.58 -66.92 -5.53
CA GLU A 304 -2.02 -66.66 -5.31
C GLU A 304 -2.22 -65.37 -4.46
N GLU A 305 -3.35 -64.66 -4.41
CA GLU A 305 -4.73 -65.13 -4.21
C GLU A 305 -5.72 -63.94 -4.37
N GLY A 306 -6.93 -64.19 -4.88
CA GLY A 306 -8.14 -63.45 -4.46
C GLY A 306 -8.82 -62.46 -5.42
N ASP A 307 -9.42 -62.94 -6.51
CA ASP A 307 -10.86 -62.84 -6.92
C ASP A 307 -11.65 -61.48 -6.93
N PRO A 308 -12.78 -61.35 -7.67
CA PRO A 308 -12.79 -60.85 -9.07
C PRO A 308 -13.91 -59.82 -9.38
N LEU A 309 -14.07 -59.54 -10.69
CA LEU A 309 -15.26 -59.01 -11.42
C LEU A 309 -15.36 -57.46 -11.49
N GLU A 310 -15.71 -56.83 -12.61
CA GLU A 310 -16.29 -57.31 -13.86
C GLU A 310 -16.16 -56.25 -14.97
N ALA A 311 -16.17 -56.75 -16.22
CA ALA A 311 -16.76 -56.19 -17.43
C ALA A 311 -16.36 -54.77 -17.87
N ALA A 312 -15.59 -54.63 -18.94
CA ALA A 312 -16.04 -54.72 -20.35
C ALA A 312 -16.92 -53.52 -20.76
N GLY A 313 -16.72 -52.86 -21.90
CA GLY A 313 -15.95 -53.27 -23.05
C GLY A 313 -15.68 -52.12 -24.01
N SER A 314 -14.78 -52.47 -24.93
CA SER A 314 -14.47 -51.86 -26.22
C SER A 314 -15.69 -51.35 -26.99
N SER A 315 -15.53 -50.26 -27.73
CA SER A 315 -15.17 -50.38 -29.16
C SER A 315 -15.04 -49.02 -29.84
N PHE A 316 -13.99 -48.95 -30.65
CA PHE A 316 -13.69 -48.03 -31.73
C PHE A 316 -14.85 -47.89 -32.73
N SER A 317 -15.06 -46.69 -33.29
CA SER A 317 -15.29 -46.48 -34.74
C SER A 317 -15.35 -45.01 -35.14
N GLN A 318 -14.90 -44.79 -36.37
CA GLN A 318 -14.71 -43.55 -37.12
C GLN A 318 -15.96 -42.68 -37.35
N GLN A 319 -15.71 -41.36 -37.36
CA GLN A 319 -16.21 -40.24 -38.20
C GLN A 319 -17.09 -40.62 -39.43
N PRO A 320 -18.09 -39.82 -39.90
CA PRO A 320 -17.80 -38.54 -40.59
C PRO A 320 -18.82 -37.37 -40.53
N ASP A 321 -18.33 -36.24 -41.09
CA ASP A 321 -19.00 -35.13 -41.78
C ASP A 321 -19.69 -33.96 -41.02
N VAL A 322 -18.99 -32.81 -41.11
CA VAL A 322 -19.40 -31.53 -41.74
C VAL A 322 -20.90 -31.20 -41.77
N ILE A 323 -21.28 -30.02 -41.25
CA ILE A 323 -22.02 -28.95 -41.96
C ILE A 323 -21.83 -27.62 -41.21
N VAL A 324 -21.54 -26.59 -42.01
CA VAL A 324 -21.53 -25.16 -41.73
C VAL A 324 -22.97 -24.67 -41.56
N GLU A 325 -23.26 -23.86 -40.55
CA GLU A 325 -24.35 -22.88 -40.67
C GLU A 325 -24.02 -21.56 -39.97
N GLU A 326 -24.35 -20.52 -40.71
CA GLU A 326 -24.11 -19.10 -40.56
C GLU A 326 -25.19 -18.46 -39.68
N ARG A 327 -24.79 -17.62 -38.72
CA ARG A 327 -25.43 -16.33 -38.42
C ARG A 327 -24.52 -15.45 -37.58
#